data_AF-A0AAD4R557-F1
#
_entry.id   AF-A0AAD4R557-F1
#
_cell.length_a   1.000
_cell.length_b   1.000
_cell.length_c   1.000
_cell.angle_alpha   90.00
_cell.angle_beta   90.00
_cell.angle_gamma   90.00
#
_symmetry.space_group_name_H-M   'P 1'
#
loop_
_entity.id
_entity.type
_entity.pdbx_description
1 polymer ?
#
loop_
_entity_poly.entity_id
_entity_poly.type
_entity_poly.pdbx_seq_one_letter_code
_entity_poly.pdbx_strand_id
1 'polypeptide(L)'
;MNYQVSPKALHMKGQKLVDYVNQNQKLWTAKLNPKFQAMSENMKRRMMGVKHEKNLEADRQQNAKSSYLDIKLPKNFDARDQWPNCQSLKSISDQSTCGR
;
A
#
# COMPACT_ATOMS: atom_id res chain seq x y z
N MET A 1 -9.43 -18.29 5.16
CA MET A 1 -10.75 -17.67 4.90
C MET A 1 -10.89 -17.52 3.40
N ASN A 2 -11.80 -18.26 2.76
CA ASN A 2 -12.04 -18.15 1.32
C ASN A 2 -13.10 -17.06 1.07
N TYR A 3 -12.67 -15.80 0.99
CA TYR A 3 -13.58 -14.72 0.66
C TYR A 3 -13.83 -14.73 -0.86
N GLN A 4 -15.04 -15.16 -1.26
CA GLN A 4 -15.47 -15.17 -2.65
C GLN A 4 -16.17 -13.85 -2.96
N VAL A 5 -15.55 -13.02 -3.80
CA VAL A 5 -16.15 -11.78 -4.29
C VAL A 5 -17.20 -12.15 -5.35
N SER A 6 -18.44 -11.65 -5.21
CA SER A 6 -19.48 -11.97 -6.20
C SER A 6 -19.10 -11.48 -7.61
N PRO A 7 -19.48 -12.19 -8.69
CA PRO A 7 -19.19 -11.76 -10.07
C PRO A 7 -19.73 -10.35 -10.39
N LYS A 8 -20.84 -9.97 -9.75
CA LYS A 8 -21.44 -8.64 -9.85
C LYS A 8 -20.55 -7.56 -9.22
N ALA A 9 -19.93 -7.86 -8.07
CA ALA A 9 -19.03 -6.95 -7.38
C ALA A 9 -17.72 -6.72 -8.17
N LEU A 10 -17.24 -7.72 -8.90
CA LEU A 10 -16.01 -7.63 -9.71
C LEU A 10 -16.05 -6.51 -10.77
N HIS A 11 -17.24 -6.20 -11.28
CA HIS A 11 -17.43 -5.21 -12.35
C HIS A 11 -17.87 -3.83 -11.83
N MET A 12 -18.01 -3.64 -10.51
CA MET A 12 -18.42 -2.35 -9.94
C MET A 12 -17.31 -1.32 -10.08
N LYS A 13 -17.69 -0.07 -10.38
CA LYS A 13 -16.79 1.08 -10.48
C LYS A 13 -17.41 2.30 -9.81
N GLY A 14 -16.60 3.32 -9.55
CA GLY A 14 -17.07 4.60 -9.02
C GLY A 14 -17.75 4.46 -7.66
N GLN A 15 -18.84 5.20 -7.46
CA GLN A 15 -19.54 5.25 -6.17
C GLN A 15 -20.10 3.88 -5.74
N LYS A 16 -20.63 3.09 -6.69
CA LYS A 16 -21.17 1.75 -6.40
C LYS A 16 -20.12 0.82 -5.75
N LEU A 17 -18.87 0.91 -6.20
CA LEU A 17 -17.77 0.14 -5.61
C LEU A 17 -17.44 0.63 -4.20
N VAL A 18 -17.40 1.95 -3.99
CA VAL A 18 -17.16 2.55 -2.67
C VAL A 18 -18.23 2.10 -1.67
N ASP A 19 -19.50 2.17 -2.05
CA ASP A 19 -20.62 1.78 -1.19
C ASP A 19 -20.55 0.28 -0.85
N TYR A 20 -20.27 -0.57 -1.84
CA TYR A 20 -20.10 -2.00 -1.62
C TYR A 20 -18.97 -2.28 -0.61
N VAL A 21 -17.81 -1.64 -0.77
CA VAL A 21 -16.67 -1.83 0.14
C VAL A 21 -17.01 -1.40 1.56
N ASN A 22 -17.61 -0.24 1.74
CA ASN A 22 -17.97 0.29 3.07
C ASN A 22 -19.09 -0.50 3.76
N GLN A 23 -19.93 -1.21 2.98
CA GLN A 23 -20.95 -2.10 3.53
C GLN A 23 -20.37 -3.45 3.99
N ASN A 24 -19.33 -3.95 3.30
CA ASN A 24 -18.82 -5.30 3.50
C ASN A 24 -17.60 -5.39 4.43
N GLN A 25 -16.98 -4.26 4.81
CA GLN A 25 -15.94 -4.19 5.83
C GLN A 25 -15.98 -2.87 6.60
N LYS A 26 -15.44 -2.83 7.83
CA LYS A 26 -15.45 -1.65 8.72
C LYS A 26 -14.07 -1.21 9.24
N LEU A 27 -12.99 -1.85 8.79
CA LEU A 27 -11.62 -1.58 9.26
C LEU A 27 -11.06 -0.27 8.67
N TRP A 28 -11.54 0.12 7.49
CA TRP A 28 -11.16 1.35 6.81
C TRP A 28 -12.34 1.90 6.02
N THR A 29 -12.29 3.18 5.64
CA THR A 29 -13.36 3.82 4.85
C THR A 29 -12.87 4.10 3.44
N ALA A 30 -13.60 3.61 2.45
CA ALA A 30 -13.38 3.90 1.04
C ALA A 30 -14.01 5.26 0.67
N LYS A 31 -13.32 6.02 -0.20
CA LYS A 31 -13.81 7.25 -0.81
C LYS A 31 -13.26 7.40 -2.23
N LEU A 32 -14.01 8.07 -3.10
CA LEU A 32 -13.50 8.48 -4.41
C LEU A 32 -12.54 9.66 -4.28
N ASN A 33 -11.33 9.47 -4.80
CA ASN A 33 -10.34 10.53 -4.90
C ASN A 33 -10.41 11.20 -6.29
N PRO A 34 -10.59 12.52 -6.38
CA PRO A 34 -10.66 13.23 -7.67
C PRO A 34 -9.45 13.00 -8.58
N LYS A 35 -8.22 12.93 -8.02
CA LYS A 35 -6.99 12.65 -8.78
C LYS A 35 -7.11 11.31 -9.53
N PHE A 36 -7.59 10.27 -8.85
CA PHE A 36 -7.70 8.93 -9.43
C PHE A 36 -8.96 8.72 -10.28
N GLN A 37 -10.02 9.49 -10.05
CA GLN A 37 -11.20 9.49 -10.91
C GLN A 37 -10.89 10.01 -12.32
N ALA A 38 -10.07 11.06 -12.42
CA ALA A 38 -9.67 11.65 -13.69
C ALA A 38 -8.62 10.82 -14.47
N MET A 39 -8.02 9.80 -13.84
CA MET A 39 -6.98 8.99 -14.47
C MET A 39 -7.55 7.84 -15.31
N SER A 40 -6.91 7.58 -16.45
CA SER A 40 -7.19 6.39 -17.26
C SER A 40 -6.75 5.10 -16.55
N GLU A 41 -7.34 3.97 -16.91
CA GLU A 41 -6.93 2.66 -16.39
C GLU A 41 -5.46 2.35 -16.68
N ASN A 42 -4.92 2.79 -17.82
CA ASN A 42 -3.50 2.64 -18.16
C ASN A 42 -2.60 3.44 -17.20
N MET A 43 -3.00 4.67 -16.84
CA MET A 43 -2.28 5.47 -15.84
C MET A 43 -2.35 4.83 -14.46
N LYS A 44 -3.51 4.28 -14.07
CA LYS A 44 -3.66 3.51 -12.82
C LYS A 44 -2.75 2.29 -12.77
N ARG A 45 -2.67 1.54 -13.87
CA ARG A 45 -1.74 0.40 -13.99
C ARG A 45 -0.28 0.82 -13.89
N ARG A 46 0.10 1.94 -14.51
CA ARG A 46 1.49 2.45 -14.44
C ARG A 46 1.92 2.84 -13.03
N MET A 47 1.00 3.24 -12.14
CA MET A 47 1.35 3.52 -10.74
C MET A 47 1.72 2.23 -9.97
N MET A 48 1.37 1.06 -10.49
CA MET A 48 1.72 -0.25 -9.91
C MET A 48 2.95 -0.85 -10.61
N GLY A 49 4.09 -0.15 -10.56
CA GLY A 49 5.31 -0.47 -11.32
C GLY A 49 6.11 -1.68 -10.87
N VAL A 50 5.96 -2.10 -9.60
CA VAL A 50 6.73 -3.21 -9.02
C VAL A 50 6.33 -4.53 -9.68
N LYS A 51 7.31 -5.24 -10.24
CA LYS A 51 7.11 -6.59 -10.80
C LYS A 51 7.22 -7.63 -9.69
N HIS A 52 6.35 -8.63 -9.73
CA HIS A 52 6.47 -9.79 -8.86
C HIS A 52 7.60 -10.69 -9.37
N GLU A 53 8.82 -10.49 -8.87
CA GLU A 53 9.97 -11.31 -9.20
C GLU A 53 9.96 -12.62 -8.42
N LYS A 54 10.19 -13.75 -9.11
CA LYS A 54 10.18 -15.09 -8.52
C LYS A 54 11.47 -15.44 -7.77
N ASN A 55 12.54 -14.65 -7.95
CA ASN A 55 13.89 -14.92 -7.45
C ASN A 55 14.29 -14.04 -6.27
N LEU A 56 13.34 -13.75 -5.36
CA LEU A 56 13.60 -12.99 -4.12
C LEU A 56 14.60 -13.66 -3.17
N GLU A 57 15.00 -14.91 -3.43
CA GLU A 57 15.95 -15.64 -2.59
C GLU A 57 17.39 -15.12 -2.71
N ALA A 58 17.78 -14.55 -3.85
CA ALA A 58 19.13 -14.00 -4.05
C ALA A 58 19.36 -12.70 -3.24
N ASP A 59 18.32 -11.88 -3.07
CA ASP A 59 18.38 -10.62 -2.30
C ASP A 59 18.07 -10.80 -0.80
N ARG A 60 17.68 -12.00 -0.37
CA ARG A 60 17.31 -12.30 1.03
C ARG A 60 18.51 -12.39 1.99
N GLN A 61 19.74 -12.25 1.52
CA GLN A 61 20.95 -12.39 2.34
C GLN A 61 21.62 -11.06 2.65
N GLN A 62 20.85 -10.11 3.19
CA GLN A 62 21.36 -9.16 4.16
C GLN A 62 20.45 -9.16 5.37
N ASN A 63 20.30 -10.33 6.00
CA ASN A 63 19.84 -10.36 7.37
C ASN A 63 20.78 -9.43 8.15
N ALA A 64 20.22 -8.35 8.72
CA ALA A 64 20.92 -7.59 9.73
C ALA A 64 21.50 -8.61 10.73
N LYS A 65 22.78 -8.45 11.08
CA LYS A 65 23.42 -9.33 12.07
C LYS A 65 22.44 -9.52 13.23
N SER A 66 22.20 -10.77 13.62
CA SER A 66 21.20 -11.17 14.61
C SER A 66 21.50 -10.66 16.03
N SER A 67 22.31 -9.63 16.19
CA SER A 67 22.68 -9.01 17.47
C SER A 67 21.52 -8.29 18.16
N TYR A 68 20.31 -8.29 17.58
CA TYR A 68 19.13 -7.62 18.10
C TYR A 68 18.08 -8.58 18.68
N LEU A 69 18.41 -9.87 18.87
CA LEU A 69 17.44 -10.88 19.33
C LEU A 69 16.83 -10.57 20.71
N ASP A 70 17.52 -9.81 21.56
CA ASP A 70 17.07 -9.49 22.93
C ASP A 70 16.43 -8.09 23.07
N ILE A 71 16.09 -7.41 21.96
CA ILE A 71 15.45 -6.09 22.03
C ILE A 71 13.94 -6.23 22.29
N LYS A 72 13.47 -5.56 23.35
CA LYS A 72 12.03 -5.38 23.60
C LYS A 72 11.46 -4.35 22.63
N LEU A 73 10.69 -4.81 21.64
CA LEU A 73 10.02 -3.93 20.69
C LEU A 73 8.90 -3.11 21.36
N PRO A 74 8.77 -1.81 21.01
CA PRO A 74 7.69 -0.99 21.53
C PRO A 74 6.34 -1.41 20.92
N LYS A 75 5.24 -1.14 21.64
CA LYS A 75 3.89 -1.44 21.17
C LYS A 75 3.49 -0.62 19.93
N ASN A 76 3.96 0.62 19.85
CA ASN A 76 3.73 1.54 18.72
C ASN A 76 5.08 2.17 18.35
N PHE A 77 5.31 2.43 17.07
CA PHE A 77 6.52 3.06 16.58
C PHE A 77 6.20 3.96 15.38
N ASP A 78 6.71 5.19 15.40
CA ASP A 78 6.70 6.11 14.26
C ASP A 78 8.13 6.62 14.03
N ALA A 79 8.65 6.41 12.83
CA ALA A 79 10.01 6.83 12.48
C ALA A 79 10.17 8.36 12.58
N ARG A 80 9.10 9.13 12.35
CA ARG A 80 9.13 10.59 12.40
C ARG A 80 9.32 11.11 13.83
N ASP A 81 8.84 10.37 14.82
CA ASP A 81 8.99 10.69 16.24
C ASP A 81 10.37 10.27 16.75
N GLN A 82 10.88 9.12 16.28
CA GLN A 82 12.20 8.60 16.67
C GLN A 82 13.37 9.41 16.08
N TRP A 83 13.22 9.93 14.86
CA TRP A 83 14.23 10.74 14.18
C TRP A 83 13.66 12.09 13.73
N PRO A 84 13.33 12.99 14.68
CA PRO A 84 12.60 14.22 14.39
C PRO A 84 13.36 15.21 13.50
N ASN A 85 14.70 15.14 13.53
CA ASN A 85 15.60 15.97 12.75
C ASN A 85 15.76 15.49 11.28
N CYS A 86 15.28 14.29 10.96
CA CYS A 86 15.32 13.75 9.60
C CYS A 86 14.08 14.19 8.82
N GLN A 87 14.15 15.37 8.19
CA GLN A 87 13.01 15.96 7.46
C GLN A 87 12.49 15.09 6.31
N SER A 88 13.35 14.27 5.70
CA SER A 88 12.96 13.34 4.64
C SER A 88 11.86 12.37 5.06
N LEU A 89 11.80 11.96 6.33
CA LEU A 89 10.79 11.03 6.86
C LEU A 89 9.39 11.63 6.90
N LYS A 90 9.26 12.95 6.82
CA LYS A 90 7.99 13.68 6.81
C LYS A 90 7.52 14.02 5.39
N SER A 91 8.35 13.77 4.38
CA SER A 91 8.06 14.13 2.99
C SER A 91 7.26 13.04 2.27
N ILE A 92 6.23 13.44 1.53
CA ILE A 92 5.46 12.55 0.64
C ILE A 92 5.84 12.86 -0.81
N SER A 93 6.46 11.89 -1.49
CA SER A 93 6.90 12.04 -2.89
C SER A 93 5.79 11.70 -3.89
N ASP A 94 5.82 12.34 -5.07
CA ASP A 94 4.93 12.02 -6.20
C ASP A 94 5.71 11.24 -7.28
N GLN A 95 5.32 9.99 -7.54
CA GLN A 95 5.88 9.17 -8.62
C GLN A 95 5.39 9.58 -10.02
N SER A 96 4.50 10.57 -10.11
CA SER A 96 3.84 11.00 -11.33
C SER A 96 3.17 9.80 -12.03
N THR A 97 3.20 9.73 -13.36
CA THR A 97 2.65 8.62 -14.15
C THR A 97 3.70 7.55 -14.47
N CYS A 98 4.78 7.49 -13.69
CA CYS A 98 5.87 6.52 -13.87
C CYS A 98 5.70 5.34 -12.91
N GLY A 99 5.97 4.13 -13.41
CA GLY A 99 6.03 2.89 -12.64
C GLY A 99 7.47 2.45 -12.46
N ARG A 100 8.28 3.28 -11.79
CA ARG A 100 9.60 2.87 -11.33
C ARG A 100 9.50 1.94 -10.12
#